data_AF-A0A2T8HLZ3-F1
#
_entry.id   AF-A0A2T8HLZ3-F1
#
_cell.length_a   1.000
_cell.length_b   1.000
_cell.length_c   1.000
_cell.angle_alpha   90.00
_cell.angle_beta   90.00
_cell.angle_gamma   90.00
#
_symmetry.space_group_name_H-M   'P 1'
#
loop_
_entity.id
_entity.type
_entity.pdbx_description
1 polymer ?
#
loop_
_entity_poly.entity_id
_entity_poly.type
_entity_poly.pdbx_seq_one_letter_code
_entity_poly.pdbx_strand_id
1 'polypeptide(L)'
;MKNKWVAAIVLALVTFAFVGCSKDDETSSDKGMLKVTVTAEGYTGEEGSTMSAQVIGSSGQGPTLWKVNGAAGTSGQSIYDLNREYFAGGKTATFESSSSYLAASVTISAKAYAQPFKLVYKIEQGGQVIVEQTKDILPNTTTTVLSFQY
;
A
#
# COMPACT_ATOMS: atom_id res chain seq x y z
N MET A 1 -53.57 -41.45 8.67
CA MET A 1 -53.26 -40.40 9.66
C MET A 1 -52.14 -39.55 9.05
N LYS A 2 -52.43 -38.40 8.40
CA LYS A 2 -52.40 -37.03 8.97
C LYS A 2 -51.05 -36.79 9.69
N ASN A 3 -50.08 -36.04 9.15
CA ASN A 3 -50.02 -34.56 8.95
C ASN A 3 -48.91 -34.24 7.92
N LYS A 4 -49.09 -33.55 6.77
CA LYS A 4 -49.26 -32.09 6.53
C LYS A 4 -48.53 -31.17 7.52
N TRP A 5 -47.41 -30.55 7.11
CA TRP A 5 -47.12 -29.12 7.35
C TRP A 5 -46.22 -28.59 6.22
N VAL A 6 -46.67 -27.49 5.63
CA VAL A 6 -46.04 -26.63 4.62
C VAL A 6 -45.71 -25.31 5.31
N ALA A 7 -44.52 -24.74 5.05
CA ALA A 7 -44.20 -23.30 5.13
C ALA A 7 -42.77 -23.15 4.55
N ALA A 8 -42.45 -22.51 3.41
CA ALA A 8 -42.90 -21.31 2.71
C ALA A 8 -42.40 -19.98 3.32
N ILE A 9 -41.51 -19.32 2.56
CA ILE A 9 -41.27 -17.85 2.43
C ILE A 9 -40.39 -17.26 3.56
N VAL A 10 -39.32 -16.50 3.31
CA VAL A 10 -39.30 -15.10 2.84
C VAL A 10 -37.99 -14.75 2.11
N LEU A 11 -38.18 -14.13 0.96
CA LEU A 11 -37.25 -13.37 0.13
C LEU A 11 -36.88 -12.04 0.84
N ALA A 12 -35.61 -11.69 0.95
CA ALA A 12 -35.20 -10.32 1.28
C ALA A 12 -34.12 -9.85 0.31
N LEU A 13 -34.59 -9.23 -0.78
CA LEU A 13 -33.83 -8.26 -1.57
C LEU A 13 -33.45 -7.09 -0.66
N VAL A 14 -32.16 -6.78 -0.56
CA VAL A 14 -31.72 -5.46 -0.14
C VAL A 14 -30.85 -4.89 -1.25
N THR A 15 -31.51 -4.18 -2.16
CA THR A 15 -30.89 -3.25 -3.09
C THR A 15 -30.51 -1.99 -2.33
N PHE A 16 -29.21 -1.80 -2.04
CA PHE A 16 -28.70 -0.48 -1.69
C PHE A 16 -28.36 0.27 -2.98
N ALA A 17 -29.34 1.01 -3.47
CA ALA A 17 -29.11 2.13 -4.38
C ALA A 17 -28.82 3.37 -3.53
N PHE A 18 -27.55 3.77 -3.46
CA PHE A 18 -27.21 5.16 -3.15
C PHE A 18 -26.82 5.84 -4.45
N VAL A 19 -27.81 6.53 -5.03
CA VAL A 19 -27.59 7.62 -5.98
C VAL A 19 -27.13 8.81 -5.14
N GLY A 20 -25.89 9.23 -5.35
CA GLY A 20 -25.28 10.31 -4.59
C GLY A 20 -24.20 11.02 -5.42
N CYS A 21 -24.57 11.50 -6.60
CA CYS A 21 -23.82 12.57 -7.26
C CYS A 21 -24.05 13.86 -6.46
N SER A 22 -23.17 14.15 -5.50
CA SER A 22 -22.87 15.55 -5.16
C SER A 22 -21.73 16.00 -6.05
N LYS A 23 -22.01 17.01 -6.85
CA LYS A 23 -21.06 17.74 -7.68
C LYS A 23 -20.66 18.93 -6.82
N ASP A 24 -19.54 18.83 -6.11
CA ASP A 24 -18.88 19.99 -5.52
C ASP A 24 -17.62 20.27 -6.33
N ASP A 25 -17.67 21.38 -7.08
CA ASP A 25 -16.51 22.07 -7.63
C ASP A 25 -15.83 22.83 -6.49
N GLU A 26 -14.77 22.26 -5.92
CA GLU A 26 -13.74 23.01 -5.21
C GLU A 26 -12.38 22.44 -5.65
N THR A 27 -11.75 23.09 -6.63
CA THR A 27 -10.42 22.73 -7.15
C THR A 27 -9.32 23.18 -6.20
N SER A 28 -9.34 22.62 -4.98
CA SER A 28 -8.12 22.19 -4.31
C SER A 28 -8.30 20.71 -4.02
N SER A 29 -7.86 19.84 -4.94
CA SER A 29 -7.89 18.40 -4.73
C SER A 29 -6.86 18.02 -3.68
N ASP A 30 -7.20 18.27 -2.42
CA ASP A 30 -6.47 17.72 -1.30
C ASP A 30 -6.48 16.20 -1.47
N LYS A 31 -5.34 15.66 -1.92
CA LYS A 31 -5.14 14.23 -2.14
C LYS A 31 -5.16 13.46 -0.81
N GLY A 32 -5.18 14.17 0.32
CA GLY A 32 -5.06 13.59 1.65
C GLY A 32 -3.69 12.99 1.88
N MET A 33 -3.56 12.19 2.94
CA MET A 33 -2.32 11.49 3.25
C MET A 33 -2.08 10.31 2.29
N LEU A 34 -0.83 10.07 1.94
CA LEU A 34 -0.40 8.86 1.25
C LEU A 34 0.11 7.85 2.27
N LYS A 35 -0.38 6.61 2.21
CA LYS A 35 0.13 5.49 2.99
C LYS A 35 0.55 4.36 2.07
N VAL A 36 1.77 3.89 2.24
CA VAL A 36 2.35 2.77 1.50
C VAL A 36 2.61 1.65 2.48
N THR A 37 2.07 0.47 2.23
CA THR A 37 2.33 -0.75 2.99
C THR A 37 3.03 -1.75 2.08
N VAL A 38 4.15 -2.30 2.52
CA VAL A 38 4.95 -3.26 1.74
C VAL A 38 5.30 -4.44 2.61
N THR A 39 5.00 -5.65 2.16
CA THR A 39 5.31 -6.91 2.83
C THR A 39 6.12 -7.79 1.89
N ALA A 40 7.19 -8.41 2.41
CA ALA A 40 8.02 -9.35 1.66
C ALA A 40 7.82 -10.79 2.17
N GLU A 41 6.63 -11.37 2.01
CA GLU A 41 6.28 -12.67 2.60
C GLU A 41 7.24 -13.78 2.15
N GLY A 42 7.84 -14.49 3.12
CA GLY A 42 8.84 -15.52 2.86
C GLY A 42 10.26 -15.00 2.60
N TYR A 43 10.47 -13.68 2.55
CA TYR A 43 11.81 -13.11 2.43
C TYR A 43 12.62 -13.31 3.71
N THR A 44 13.73 -14.03 3.61
CA THR A 44 14.60 -14.38 4.75
C THR A 44 15.71 -13.36 4.99
N GLY A 45 16.02 -12.49 4.02
CA GLY A 45 17.20 -11.65 4.06
C GLY A 45 18.51 -12.36 3.71
N GLU A 46 18.43 -13.54 3.05
CA GLU A 46 19.61 -14.27 2.60
C GLU A 46 20.52 -13.43 1.70
N GLU A 47 21.81 -13.75 1.72
CA GLU A 47 22.80 -13.08 0.89
C GLU A 47 22.46 -13.20 -0.60
N GLY A 48 22.61 -12.10 -1.35
CA GLY A 48 22.26 -12.01 -2.78
C GLY A 48 20.80 -11.63 -3.05
N SER A 49 19.88 -11.88 -2.12
CA SER A 49 18.48 -11.45 -2.23
C SER A 49 18.32 -10.02 -1.71
N THR A 50 17.60 -9.16 -2.44
CA THR A 50 17.43 -7.74 -2.09
C THR A 50 15.96 -7.39 -1.93
N MET A 51 15.67 -6.51 -0.97
CA MET A 51 14.37 -5.87 -0.80
C MET A 51 14.60 -4.43 -0.36
N SER A 52 13.97 -3.48 -1.01
CA SER A 52 13.92 -2.10 -0.56
C SER A 52 12.64 -1.39 -0.96
N ALA A 53 12.30 -0.36 -0.22
CA ALA A 53 11.22 0.55 -0.56
C ALA A 53 11.63 1.98 -0.22
N GLN A 54 11.23 2.93 -1.05
CA GLN A 54 11.59 4.33 -0.92
C GLN A 54 10.39 5.22 -1.18
N VAL A 55 10.27 6.31 -0.42
CA VAL A 55 9.33 7.39 -0.70
C VAL A 55 10.04 8.73 -0.75
N ILE A 56 9.60 9.56 -1.70
CA ILE A 56 9.99 10.95 -1.86
C ILE A 56 8.69 11.73 -1.98
N GLY A 57 8.58 12.88 -1.33
CA GLY A 57 7.39 13.72 -1.48
C GLY A 57 7.63 15.18 -1.18
N SER A 58 6.77 16.04 -1.72
CA SER A 58 6.74 17.47 -1.47
C SER A 58 5.37 17.92 -0.99
N SER A 59 5.36 18.97 -0.20
CA SER A 59 4.18 19.66 0.33
C SER A 59 4.30 21.16 0.02
N GLY A 60 3.27 21.94 0.36
CA GLY A 60 3.33 23.40 0.23
C GLY A 60 4.42 24.07 1.09
N GLN A 61 4.96 23.35 2.08
CA GLN A 61 5.90 23.86 3.08
C GLN A 61 7.33 23.31 2.88
N GLY A 62 7.56 22.45 1.90
CA GLY A 62 8.84 21.78 1.67
C GLY A 62 8.70 20.26 1.52
N PRO A 63 9.75 19.47 1.80
CA PRO A 63 9.67 18.01 1.76
C PRO A 63 8.54 17.47 2.65
N THR A 64 7.86 16.43 2.18
CA THR A 64 6.83 15.74 2.97
C THR A 64 7.50 15.02 4.14
N LEU A 65 6.97 15.22 5.35
CA LEU A 65 7.38 14.46 6.53
C LEU A 65 6.68 13.10 6.53
N TRP A 66 7.45 12.02 6.62
CA TRP A 66 6.93 10.65 6.62
C TRP A 66 7.07 10.01 8.00
N LYS A 67 6.10 9.18 8.38
CA LYS A 67 6.25 8.19 9.45
C LYS A 67 6.70 6.88 8.83
N VAL A 68 7.64 6.21 9.47
CA VAL A 68 8.10 4.87 9.10
C VAL A 68 7.69 3.91 10.21
N ASN A 69 6.87 2.90 9.89
CA ASN A 69 6.35 1.96 10.89
C ASN A 69 5.72 2.64 12.11
N GLY A 70 5.03 3.76 11.87
CA GLY A 70 4.41 4.59 12.91
C GLY A 70 5.37 5.52 13.67
N ALA A 71 6.69 5.34 13.54
CA ALA A 71 7.67 6.25 14.13
C ALA A 71 7.79 7.53 13.28
N ALA A 72 7.82 8.69 13.94
CA ALA A 72 7.98 9.97 13.26
C ALA A 72 9.34 10.05 12.56
N GLY A 73 9.33 10.55 11.32
CA GLY A 73 10.54 10.82 10.56
C GLY A 73 11.26 12.10 10.99
N THR A 74 12.28 12.47 10.21
CA THR A 74 13.10 13.65 10.42
C THR A 74 12.58 14.83 9.60
N SER A 75 12.35 15.98 10.24
CA SER A 75 11.98 17.21 9.54
C SER A 75 13.06 17.63 8.55
N GLY A 76 12.66 18.06 7.34
CA GLY A 76 13.56 18.47 6.26
C GLY A 76 14.19 17.32 5.46
N GLN A 77 13.97 16.05 5.83
CA GLN A 77 14.43 14.90 5.06
C GLN A 77 13.59 14.71 3.79
N SER A 78 14.23 14.68 2.63
CA SER A 78 13.54 14.58 1.33
C SER A 78 13.26 13.15 0.87
N ILE A 79 14.05 12.18 1.34
CA ILE A 79 14.00 10.79 0.89
C ILE A 79 13.98 9.88 2.11
N TYR A 80 13.03 8.96 2.15
CA TYR A 80 12.97 7.90 3.16
C TYR A 80 13.17 6.56 2.46
N ASP A 81 14.18 5.82 2.88
CA ASP A 81 14.58 4.55 2.27
C ASP A 81 14.59 3.45 3.34
N LEU A 82 13.98 2.31 3.02
CA LEU A 82 13.98 1.11 3.81
C LEU A 82 14.74 0.04 3.04
N ASN A 83 15.79 -0.47 3.67
CA ASN A 83 16.61 -1.55 3.15
C ASN A 83 16.10 -2.92 3.60
N ARG A 84 16.82 -3.97 3.22
CA ARG A 84 16.43 -5.37 3.43
C ARG A 84 16.15 -5.72 4.89
N GLU A 85 16.80 -5.04 5.83
CA GLU A 85 16.69 -5.30 7.27
C GLU A 85 15.26 -5.03 7.80
N TYR A 86 14.52 -4.12 7.17
CA TYR A 86 13.12 -3.84 7.49
C TYR A 86 12.17 -4.99 7.09
N PHE A 87 12.59 -5.81 6.13
CA PHE A 87 11.76 -6.84 5.51
C PHE A 87 12.18 -8.26 5.89
N ALA A 88 13.40 -8.43 6.42
CA ALA A 88 13.94 -9.74 6.80
C ALA A 88 13.02 -10.49 7.76
N GLY A 89 12.74 -11.75 7.43
CA GLY A 89 11.81 -12.61 8.16
C GLY A 89 10.35 -12.46 7.73
N GLY A 90 10.09 -11.95 6.52
CA GLY A 90 8.73 -11.83 6.00
C GLY A 90 7.97 -10.58 6.44
N LYS A 91 8.69 -9.55 6.92
CA LYS A 91 8.07 -8.42 7.62
C LYS A 91 7.35 -7.45 6.68
N THR A 92 6.41 -6.73 7.28
CA THR A 92 5.75 -5.58 6.69
C THR A 92 6.42 -4.29 7.15
N ALA A 93 6.61 -3.35 6.22
CA ALA A 93 6.97 -1.99 6.53
C ALA A 93 5.95 -1.01 5.94
N THR A 94 5.85 0.17 6.56
CA THR A 94 4.92 1.22 6.17
C THR A 94 5.59 2.58 6.08
N PHE A 95 5.17 3.35 5.09
CA PHE A 95 5.34 4.79 5.02
C PHE A 95 3.98 5.46 5.13
N GLU A 96 3.87 6.54 5.89
CA GLU A 96 2.65 7.34 5.98
C GLU A 96 3.05 8.83 5.96
N SER A 97 2.54 9.60 5.00
CA SER A 97 2.76 11.05 5.01
C SER A 97 2.04 11.65 6.22
N SER A 98 2.69 12.58 6.92
CA SER A 98 2.15 13.20 8.13
C SER A 98 1.07 14.25 7.83
N SER A 99 0.98 14.65 6.56
CA SER A 99 0.02 15.60 6.02
C SER A 99 -0.26 15.27 4.56
N SER A 100 -1.16 16.03 3.95
CA SER A 100 -1.33 16.05 2.50
C SER A 100 -0.06 16.44 1.76
N TYR A 101 0.06 15.94 0.54
CA TYR A 101 1.21 16.11 -0.35
C TYR A 101 0.79 16.77 -1.67
N LEU A 102 1.74 17.45 -2.32
CA LEU A 102 1.57 18.00 -3.67
C LEU A 102 1.95 16.96 -4.72
N ALA A 103 3.12 16.35 -4.55
CA ALA A 103 3.65 15.26 -5.37
C ALA A 103 4.36 14.23 -4.49
N ALA A 104 4.26 12.95 -4.86
CA ALA A 104 4.97 11.87 -4.20
C ALA A 104 5.40 10.79 -5.20
N SER A 105 6.58 10.22 -4.98
CA SER A 105 7.10 9.07 -5.70
C SER A 105 7.31 7.92 -4.73
N VAL A 106 6.87 6.73 -5.13
CA VAL A 106 7.08 5.48 -4.38
C VAL A 106 7.87 4.53 -5.26
N THR A 107 8.98 4.00 -4.76
CA THR A 107 9.79 3.00 -5.46
C THR A 107 9.92 1.74 -4.60
N ILE A 108 9.65 0.57 -5.16
CA ILE A 108 9.83 -0.73 -4.51
C ILE A 108 10.76 -1.58 -5.38
N SER A 109 11.80 -2.15 -4.80
CA SER A 109 12.77 -3.00 -5.50
C SER A 109 12.93 -4.33 -4.80
N ALA A 110 12.88 -5.43 -5.57
CA ALA A 110 12.93 -6.78 -5.04
C ALA A 110 13.68 -7.73 -5.98
N LYS A 111 14.52 -8.60 -5.41
CA LYS A 111 15.21 -9.67 -6.13
C LYS A 111 15.40 -10.88 -5.23
N ALA A 112 15.05 -12.05 -5.73
CA ALA A 112 15.36 -13.34 -5.10
C ALA A 112 16.65 -13.92 -5.70
N TYR A 113 17.49 -14.49 -4.85
CA TYR A 113 18.69 -15.20 -5.25
C TYR A 113 18.45 -16.71 -5.34
N ALA A 114 18.08 -17.35 -4.22
CA ALA A 114 17.86 -18.80 -4.19
C ALA A 114 16.41 -19.16 -3.84
N GLN A 115 15.83 -18.52 -2.83
CA GLN A 115 14.45 -18.79 -2.40
C GLN A 115 13.48 -17.75 -2.97
N PRO A 116 12.38 -18.17 -3.64
CA PRO A 116 11.34 -17.24 -4.05
C PRO A 116 10.62 -16.66 -2.83
N PHE A 117 10.09 -15.44 -2.99
CA PHE A 117 9.25 -14.81 -1.97
C PHE A 117 8.14 -13.99 -2.65
N LYS A 118 7.13 -13.58 -1.88
CA LYS A 118 6.05 -12.73 -2.39
C LYS A 118 6.25 -11.29 -1.97
N LEU A 119 6.12 -10.38 -2.94
CA LEU A 119 5.99 -8.96 -2.69
C LEU A 119 4.51 -8.60 -2.67
N VAL A 120 3.99 -8.22 -1.50
CA VAL A 120 2.63 -7.70 -1.34
C VAL A 120 2.74 -6.21 -1.05
N TYR A 121 2.02 -5.38 -1.79
CA TYR A 121 2.05 -3.94 -1.55
C TYR A 121 0.68 -3.31 -1.75
N LYS A 122 0.42 -2.30 -0.92
CA LYS A 122 -0.82 -1.52 -0.90
C LYS A 122 -0.48 -0.04 -0.80
N ILE A 123 -1.12 0.77 -1.63
CA ILE A 123 -1.01 2.23 -1.62
C ILE A 123 -2.39 2.81 -1.40
N GLU A 124 -2.50 3.65 -0.38
CA GLU A 124 -3.71 4.32 0.06
C GLU A 124 -3.51 5.83 -0.07
N GLN A 125 -4.51 6.52 -0.63
CA GLN A 125 -4.53 7.98 -0.77
C GLN A 125 -5.83 8.51 -0.18
N GLY A 126 -5.73 9.43 0.78
CA GLY A 126 -6.91 9.95 1.49
C GLY A 126 -7.72 8.88 2.22
N GLY A 127 -7.08 7.76 2.59
CA GLY A 127 -7.74 6.60 3.20
C GLY A 127 -8.39 5.62 2.21
N GLN A 128 -8.37 5.91 0.91
CA GLN A 128 -8.85 5.00 -0.13
C GLN A 128 -7.70 4.16 -0.69
N VAL A 129 -7.90 2.85 -0.81
CA VAL A 129 -6.95 1.96 -1.52
C VAL A 129 -6.99 2.27 -3.01
N ILE A 130 -5.84 2.68 -3.56
CA ILE A 130 -5.69 2.99 -5.00
C ILE A 130 -4.81 1.98 -5.73
N VAL A 131 -3.97 1.24 -4.99
CA VAL A 131 -3.20 0.11 -5.51
C VAL A 131 -3.16 -0.98 -4.45
N GLU A 132 -3.42 -2.21 -4.84
CA GLU A 132 -3.22 -3.40 -4.00
C GLU A 132 -2.84 -4.56 -4.92
N GLN A 133 -1.66 -5.14 -4.70
CA GLN A 133 -1.09 -6.14 -5.60
C GLN A 133 -0.22 -7.13 -4.83
N THR A 134 -0.15 -8.34 -5.36
CA THR A 134 0.78 -9.39 -4.94
C THR A 134 1.59 -9.84 -6.15
N LYS A 135 2.92 -9.97 -5.99
CA LYS A 135 3.82 -10.38 -7.05
C LYS A 135 4.81 -11.43 -6.54
N ASP A 136 4.93 -12.52 -7.28
CA ASP A 136 5.96 -13.53 -7.01
C ASP A 136 7.33 -13.00 -7.47
N ILE A 137 8.31 -13.04 -6.58
CA ILE A 137 9.70 -12.70 -6.86
C ILE A 137 10.47 -14.00 -6.97
N LEU A 138 10.82 -14.36 -8.20
CA LEU A 138 11.45 -15.64 -8.52
C LEU A 138 12.98 -15.51 -8.61
N PRO A 139 13.73 -16.55 -8.24
CA PRO A 139 15.18 -16.65 -8.49
C PRO A 139 15.53 -16.53 -9.97
N ASN A 140 16.78 -16.14 -10.25
CA ASN A 140 17.35 -16.07 -11.61
C ASN A 140 16.62 -15.15 -12.59
N THR A 141 15.83 -14.20 -12.09
CA THR A 141 15.24 -13.13 -12.89
C THR A 141 15.98 -11.81 -12.71
N THR A 142 15.68 -10.84 -13.57
CA THR A 142 16.05 -9.45 -13.33
C THR A 142 15.36 -8.93 -12.06
N THR A 143 15.99 -7.93 -11.42
CA THR A 143 15.40 -7.22 -10.29
C THR A 143 14.04 -6.65 -10.69
N THR A 144 13.02 -6.91 -9.89
CA THR A 144 11.73 -6.24 -10.02
C THR A 144 11.84 -4.85 -9.44
N VAL A 145 11.55 -3.82 -10.26
CA VAL A 145 11.45 -2.42 -9.81
C VAL A 145 10.06 -1.91 -10.16
N LEU A 146 9.36 -1.38 -9.16
CA LEU A 146 8.04 -0.77 -9.29
C LEU A 146 8.15 0.69 -8.89
N SER A 147 7.65 1.60 -9.73
CA SER A 147 7.65 3.04 -9.47
C SER A 147 6.26 3.61 -9.69
N PHE A 148 5.78 4.38 -8.71
CA PHE A 148 4.47 5.02 -8.73
C PHE A 148 4.65 6.52 -8.50
N GLN A 149 3.89 7.33 -9.25
CA GLN A 149 3.90 8.79 -9.16
C GLN A 149 2.50 9.26 -8.80
N TYR A 150 2.39 10.12 -7.80
CA TYR A 150 1.14 10.65 -7.25
C TYR A 150 1.20 12.15 -7.12
#